data_AF-A0A0J8FQR4-F1
#
_entry.id   AF-A0A0J8FQR4-F1
#
_cell.length_a   1.000
_cell.length_b   1.000
_cell.length_c   1.000
_cell.angle_alpha   90.00
_cell.angle_beta   90.00
_cell.angle_gamma   90.00
#
_symmetry.space_group_name_H-M   'P 1'
#
loop_
_entity.id
_entity.type
_entity.pdbx_description
1 polymer ?
#
loop_
_entity_poly.entity_id
_entity_poly.type
_entity_poly.pdbx_seq_one_letter_code
_entity_poly.pdbx_strand_id
1 'polypeptide(L)'
;MQRFKGVLQSKYSLQKLGFCSSFRTFLAQPTYLSQNDLVENQVLVEGRANSRASILNRPSSLNAITTSMAGRLKRLYESWEENSDLGFIIMKGNGKAFSSGADVVNLYQLINEGKVEECKSFFDTLYRFVYLMGTYVKPHVAILDGTTMGAGAGISFPGMFRLATDRTVYSHPETQLGFHPDAGASFFLSRLPGYLGEYLALTGDKLNGVDMVACGLATHYCLSARLPLIEERLAKLFTDDPSVVESSLAQYGDLVYPDKSSIIYKIEAIDKCFSHDTLEEIFDALEKEATSSSDDWCKATLKKLKESSPLSLKVTLRSIRDGRFQPIDKCLAREYRISVNCISKRVSNDFCEGVRARLVDKDFAPKWDPPTLEDVSKDMVDCFFSPLGEFEPELNLPTSSREPDM
;
A
#
# COMPACT_ATOMS: atom_id res chain seq x y z
N MET A 1 11.29 0.60 -73.81
CA MET A 1 10.28 1.35 -74.59
C MET A 1 9.72 2.50 -73.76
N GLN A 2 10.20 3.72 -74.09
CA GLN A 2 9.54 5.05 -74.00
C GLN A 2 8.95 5.59 -72.67
N ARG A 3 9.04 6.88 -72.33
CA ARG A 3 9.99 7.99 -72.56
C ARG A 3 9.52 9.17 -71.66
N PHE A 4 10.49 10.02 -71.31
CA PHE A 4 10.47 11.28 -70.53
C PHE A 4 9.50 12.42 -70.96
N LYS A 5 9.44 13.45 -70.06
CA LYS A 5 9.04 14.89 -70.19
C LYS A 5 7.59 15.18 -69.74
N GLY A 6 7.24 16.18 -68.91
CA GLY A 6 7.86 17.44 -68.48
C GLY A 6 7.14 18.66 -69.11
N VAL A 7 6.77 19.67 -68.30
CA VAL A 7 6.69 21.15 -68.59
C VAL A 7 5.32 21.88 -68.50
N LEU A 8 5.28 22.85 -67.55
CA LEU A 8 4.72 24.24 -67.46
C LEU A 8 3.24 24.60 -67.81
N GLN A 9 2.46 25.21 -66.89
CA GLN A 9 2.31 26.64 -66.48
C GLN A 9 1.43 27.55 -67.37
N SER A 10 0.36 28.11 -66.78
CA SER A 10 -0.09 29.53 -66.89
C SER A 10 -1.09 29.80 -65.73
N LYS A 11 -0.80 30.62 -64.71
CA LYS A 11 -0.94 32.09 -64.59
C LYS A 11 -2.23 32.66 -65.21
N TYR A 12 -3.16 33.12 -64.36
CA TYR A 12 -3.54 34.53 -64.23
C TYR A 12 -4.26 34.76 -62.88
N SER A 13 -3.85 35.81 -62.17
CA SER A 13 -4.47 36.35 -60.95
C SER A 13 -5.23 37.64 -61.27
N LEU A 14 -6.08 38.09 -60.34
CA LEU A 14 -6.66 39.43 -60.05
C LEU A 14 -8.13 39.19 -59.68
N GLN A 15 -8.76 39.68 -58.61
CA GLN A 15 -8.52 40.69 -57.57
C GLN A 15 -9.59 40.43 -56.48
N LYS A 16 -9.25 40.45 -55.17
CA LYS A 16 -9.63 41.50 -54.17
C LYS A 16 -11.16 41.79 -54.11
N LEU A 17 -11.87 41.80 -52.98
CA LEU A 17 -11.58 42.15 -51.59
C LEU A 17 -12.76 41.69 -50.70
N GLY A 18 -12.47 41.34 -49.45
CA GLY A 18 -13.48 41.16 -48.41
C GLY A 18 -12.82 40.99 -47.05
N PHE A 19 -12.54 42.11 -46.39
CA PHE A 19 -12.01 42.16 -45.02
C PHE A 19 -13.01 41.53 -44.03
N CYS A 20 -12.54 40.59 -43.20
CA CYS A 20 -13.12 40.36 -41.88
C CYS A 20 -11.99 40.24 -40.87
N SER A 21 -11.99 41.20 -39.96
CA SER A 21 -11.07 41.38 -38.85
C SER A 21 -11.16 40.21 -37.87
N SER A 22 -9.99 39.75 -37.45
CA SER A 22 -9.77 38.82 -36.35
C SER A 22 -10.39 39.32 -35.03
N PHE A 23 -11.36 38.57 -34.50
CA PHE A 23 -11.59 38.49 -33.07
C PHE A 23 -11.27 37.07 -32.63
N ARG A 24 -10.04 36.88 -32.12
CA ARG A 24 -9.70 35.72 -31.30
C ARG A 24 -10.14 36.05 -29.88
N THR A 25 -11.26 35.48 -29.45
CA THR A 25 -11.65 35.48 -28.04
C THR A 25 -10.84 34.39 -27.34
N PHE A 26 -9.66 34.75 -26.84
CA PHE A 26 -8.99 33.98 -25.80
C PHE A 26 -9.70 34.27 -24.48
N LEU A 27 -10.52 33.33 -24.01
CA LEU A 27 -10.91 33.25 -22.60
C LEU A 27 -10.35 31.95 -22.05
N ALA A 28 -9.04 31.93 -21.83
CA ALA A 28 -8.45 31.02 -20.86
C ALA A 28 -8.65 31.67 -19.49
N GLN A 29 -9.69 31.26 -18.77
CA GLN A 29 -9.74 31.54 -17.33
C GLN A 29 -8.66 30.66 -16.68
N PRO A 30 -7.74 31.24 -15.88
CA PRO A 30 -6.90 30.44 -15.02
C PRO A 30 -7.82 29.83 -13.96
N THR A 31 -7.98 28.50 -13.98
CA THR A 31 -8.58 27.74 -12.89
C THR A 31 -7.64 27.85 -11.70
N TYR A 32 -7.80 28.91 -10.90
CA TYR A 32 -7.29 28.95 -9.54
C TYR A 32 -8.14 27.99 -8.71
N LEU A 33 -7.88 26.68 -8.86
CA LEU A 33 -8.32 25.71 -7.85
C LEU A 33 -7.66 26.14 -6.55
N SER A 34 -8.45 26.34 -5.51
CA SER A 34 -7.87 26.63 -4.20
C SER A 34 -7.00 25.45 -3.79
N GLN A 35 -5.98 25.69 -2.96
CA GLN A 35 -5.13 24.61 -2.45
C GLN A 35 -5.96 23.52 -1.74
N ASN A 36 -7.12 23.92 -1.16
CA ASN A 36 -8.12 23.00 -0.64
C ASN A 36 -8.77 22.15 -1.74
N ASP A 37 -9.21 22.74 -2.87
CA ASP A 37 -9.79 21.98 -4.00
C ASP A 37 -8.79 20.95 -4.57
N LEU A 38 -7.49 21.28 -4.61
CA LEU A 38 -6.45 20.33 -5.05
C LEU A 38 -6.28 19.15 -4.09
N VAL A 39 -6.43 19.37 -2.78
CA VAL A 39 -6.40 18.33 -1.75
C VAL A 39 -7.68 17.50 -1.76
N GLU A 40 -8.83 18.14 -1.94
CA GLU A 40 -10.12 17.47 -2.03
C GLU A 40 -10.18 16.48 -3.19
N ASN A 41 -9.57 16.86 -4.32
CA ASN A 41 -9.52 16.05 -5.53
C ASN A 41 -8.64 14.79 -5.40
N GLN A 42 -7.82 14.65 -4.34
CA GLN A 42 -7.00 13.46 -4.12
C GLN A 42 -7.79 12.29 -3.53
N VAL A 43 -8.93 12.56 -2.88
CA VAL A 43 -9.87 11.54 -2.39
C VAL A 43 -11.28 11.99 -2.75
N LEU A 44 -11.84 11.39 -3.79
CA LEU A 44 -13.21 11.68 -4.23
C LEU A 44 -14.21 10.93 -3.35
N VAL A 45 -15.43 11.47 -3.27
CA VAL A 45 -16.54 10.85 -2.55
C VAL A 45 -17.66 10.59 -3.54
N GLU A 46 -18.13 9.36 -3.60
CA GLU A 46 -19.32 8.97 -4.36
C GLU A 46 -20.44 8.56 -3.38
N GLY A 47 -21.61 9.18 -3.53
CA GLY A 47 -22.77 8.92 -2.69
C GLY A 47 -23.81 8.03 -3.35
N ARG A 48 -24.25 6.99 -2.64
CA ARG A 48 -25.41 6.17 -2.98
C ARG A 48 -26.46 6.27 -1.87
N ALA A 49 -27.60 5.62 -2.04
CA ALA A 49 -28.74 5.76 -1.12
C ALA A 49 -28.37 5.43 0.34
N ASN A 50 -27.65 4.33 0.58
CA ASN A 50 -27.30 3.85 1.92
C ASN A 50 -25.79 3.57 2.09
N SER A 51 -24.96 3.99 1.13
CA SER A 51 -23.50 3.82 1.21
C SER A 51 -22.73 5.04 0.70
N ARG A 52 -21.48 5.13 1.13
CA ARG A 52 -20.50 6.11 0.62
C ARG A 52 -19.27 5.36 0.14
N ALA A 53 -18.69 5.83 -0.97
CA ALA A 53 -17.42 5.34 -1.45
C ALA A 53 -16.35 6.43 -1.37
N SER A 54 -15.24 6.15 -0.71
CA SER A 54 -14.00 6.92 -0.80
C SER A 54 -13.15 6.40 -1.95
N ILE A 55 -12.82 7.26 -2.92
CA ILE A 55 -12.06 6.90 -4.12
C ILE A 55 -10.70 7.59 -4.07
N LEU A 56 -9.62 6.81 -3.93
CA LEU A 56 -8.25 7.32 -4.00
C LEU A 56 -7.97 7.81 -5.43
N ASN A 57 -7.60 9.07 -5.60
CA ASN A 57 -7.59 9.74 -6.90
C ASN A 57 -6.28 10.49 -7.17
N ARG A 58 -5.17 9.75 -7.14
CA ARG A 58 -3.86 10.18 -7.65
C ARG A 58 -3.30 9.13 -8.63
N PRO A 59 -4.00 8.84 -9.74
CA PRO A 59 -3.65 7.74 -10.64
C PRO A 59 -2.25 7.87 -11.27
N SER A 60 -1.75 9.10 -11.47
CA SER A 60 -0.39 9.37 -11.96
C SER A 60 0.71 8.88 -11.02
N SER A 61 0.41 8.78 -9.73
CA SER A 61 1.30 8.34 -8.66
C SER A 61 0.83 7.00 -8.06
N LEU A 62 0.06 6.22 -8.83
CA LEU A 62 -0.50 4.93 -8.41
C LEU A 62 -1.25 4.99 -7.07
N ASN A 63 -1.92 6.12 -6.81
CA ASN A 63 -2.65 6.38 -5.57
C ASN A 63 -1.77 6.27 -4.30
N ALA A 64 -0.50 6.69 -4.39
CA ALA A 64 0.38 6.85 -3.24
C ALA A 64 -0.24 7.81 -2.20
N ILE A 65 -0.20 7.41 -0.92
CA ILE A 65 -0.88 8.06 0.19
C ILE A 65 -0.03 9.20 0.72
N THR A 66 -0.62 10.39 0.79
CA THR A 66 -0.05 11.59 1.42
C THR A 66 -0.71 11.87 2.77
N THR A 67 -0.13 12.78 3.56
CA THR A 67 -0.72 13.27 4.81
C THR A 67 -2.11 13.88 4.58
N SER A 68 -2.28 14.62 3.48
CA SER A 68 -3.56 15.23 3.12
C SER A 68 -4.63 14.19 2.80
N MET A 69 -4.28 13.12 2.10
CA MET A 69 -5.19 12.00 1.82
C MET A 69 -5.58 11.27 3.11
N ALA A 70 -4.60 10.88 3.93
CA ALA A 70 -4.86 10.19 5.20
C ALA A 70 -5.75 11.04 6.13
N GLY A 71 -5.45 12.33 6.25
CA GLY A 71 -6.26 13.26 7.06
C GLY A 71 -7.68 13.46 6.51
N ARG A 72 -7.86 13.50 5.19
CA ARG A 72 -9.19 13.57 4.56
C ARG A 72 -9.98 12.29 4.77
N LEU A 73 -9.37 11.12 4.56
CA LEU A 73 -9.99 9.82 4.81
C LEU A 73 -10.44 9.71 6.27
N LYS A 74 -9.57 10.05 7.22
CA LYS A 74 -9.91 10.05 8.65
C LYS A 74 -11.17 10.87 8.94
N ARG A 75 -11.23 12.14 8.49
CA ARG A 75 -12.40 13.00 8.71
C ARG A 75 -13.67 12.46 8.07
N LEU A 76 -13.57 11.88 6.86
CA LEU A 76 -14.72 11.27 6.17
C LEU A 76 -15.24 10.07 6.96
N TYR A 77 -14.36 9.18 7.39
CA TYR A 77 -14.75 7.96 8.11
C TYR A 77 -15.31 8.28 9.50
N GLU A 78 -14.73 9.23 10.24
CA GLU A 78 -15.32 9.72 11.50
C GLU A 78 -16.74 10.27 11.28
N SER A 79 -16.94 11.09 10.24
CA SER A 79 -18.26 11.64 9.92
C SER A 79 -19.26 10.58 9.43
N TRP A 80 -18.80 9.57 8.69
CA TRP A 80 -19.66 8.52 8.15
C TRP A 80 -20.04 7.48 9.21
N GLU A 81 -19.19 7.26 10.20
CA GLU A 81 -19.47 6.41 11.35
C GLU A 81 -20.70 6.92 12.12
N GLU A 82 -20.79 8.23 12.36
CA GLU A 82 -21.90 8.87 13.08
C GLU A 82 -23.20 9.00 12.25
N ASN A 83 -23.15 8.84 10.93
CA ASN A 83 -24.30 9.07 10.06
C ASN A 83 -25.23 7.86 9.97
N SER A 84 -26.40 7.91 10.62
CA SER A 84 -27.39 6.80 10.64
C SER A 84 -27.96 6.41 9.26
N ASP A 85 -27.89 7.28 8.26
CA ASP A 85 -28.39 6.99 6.92
C ASP A 85 -27.45 6.06 6.12
N LEU A 86 -26.22 5.87 6.61
CA LEU A 86 -25.20 5.03 5.97
C LEU A 86 -25.11 3.68 6.67
N GLY A 87 -25.42 2.61 5.92
CA GLY A 87 -25.30 1.23 6.37
C GLY A 87 -23.91 0.65 6.19
N PHE A 88 -23.18 1.04 5.14
CA PHE A 88 -21.81 0.55 4.90
C PHE A 88 -20.98 1.51 4.04
N ILE A 89 -19.66 1.31 4.04
CA ILE A 89 -18.67 2.15 3.35
C ILE A 89 -17.84 1.32 2.37
N ILE A 90 -17.44 1.96 1.26
CA ILE A 90 -16.60 1.36 0.22
C ILE A 90 -15.30 2.17 0.08
N MET A 91 -14.17 1.49 -0.13
CA MET A 91 -12.92 2.11 -0.54
C MET A 91 -12.45 1.50 -1.87
N LYS A 92 -12.10 2.36 -2.83
CA LYS A 92 -11.55 1.93 -4.12
C LYS A 92 -10.49 2.91 -4.63
N GLY A 93 -9.65 2.47 -5.56
CA GLY A 93 -8.69 3.34 -6.26
C GLY A 93 -9.20 3.73 -7.65
N ASN A 94 -8.87 4.95 -8.09
CA ASN A 94 -9.04 5.34 -9.48
C ASN A 94 -7.82 4.92 -10.32
N GLY A 95 -8.06 4.37 -11.51
CA GLY A 95 -7.02 4.03 -12.48
C GLY A 95 -6.45 2.61 -12.32
N LYS A 96 -5.12 2.50 -12.36
CA LYS A 96 -4.45 1.19 -12.48
C LYS A 96 -4.16 0.49 -11.16
N ALA A 97 -4.24 1.22 -10.05
CA ALA A 97 -3.87 0.75 -8.72
C ALA A 97 -4.97 1.07 -7.72
N PHE A 98 -5.12 0.22 -6.71
CA PHE A 98 -5.83 0.60 -5.50
C PHE A 98 -4.99 1.65 -4.77
N SER A 99 -3.80 1.27 -4.29
CA SER A 99 -2.78 2.17 -3.74
C SER A 99 -1.41 1.49 -3.73
N SER A 100 -0.38 2.23 -4.13
CA SER A 100 1.02 1.78 -4.06
C SER A 100 1.71 2.02 -2.71
N GLY A 101 0.96 2.40 -1.66
CA GLY A 101 1.51 2.65 -0.32
C GLY A 101 1.76 4.12 -0.03
N ALA A 102 2.64 4.41 0.93
CA ALA A 102 3.00 5.78 1.30
C ALA A 102 3.74 6.50 0.16
N ASP A 103 3.57 7.82 0.05
CA ASP A 103 4.37 8.66 -0.87
C ASP A 103 5.81 8.84 -0.32
N VAL A 104 6.60 7.77 -0.36
CA VAL A 104 7.94 7.72 0.22
C VAL A 104 8.94 8.64 -0.48
N VAL A 105 8.68 9.02 -1.74
CA VAL A 105 9.48 10.02 -2.45
C VAL A 105 9.28 11.40 -1.81
N ASN A 106 8.04 11.76 -1.47
CA ASN A 106 7.76 12.97 -0.72
C ASN A 106 8.38 12.92 0.69
N LEU A 107 8.29 11.79 1.40
CA LEU A 107 8.95 11.64 2.72
C LEU A 107 10.47 11.82 2.62
N TYR A 108 11.11 11.22 1.60
CA TYR A 108 12.53 11.40 1.32
C TYR A 108 12.91 12.87 1.09
N GLN A 109 12.11 13.60 0.32
CA GLN A 109 12.32 15.03 0.08
C GLN A 109 12.22 15.84 1.36
N LEU A 110 11.16 15.63 2.15
CA LEU A 110 10.96 16.31 3.43
C LEU A 110 12.11 16.06 4.41
N ILE A 111 12.60 14.81 4.50
CA ILE A 111 13.74 14.47 5.35
C ILE A 111 15.00 15.22 4.91
N ASN A 112 15.28 15.29 3.60
CA ASN A 112 16.45 15.99 3.08
C ASN A 112 16.35 17.52 3.21
N GLU A 113 15.14 18.06 3.28
CA GLU A 113 14.86 19.46 3.60
C GLU A 113 14.91 19.76 5.12
N GLY A 114 15.15 18.74 5.97
CA GLY A 114 15.16 18.89 7.42
C GLY A 114 13.78 18.97 8.07
N LYS A 115 12.71 18.65 7.32
CA LYS A 115 11.30 18.71 7.75
C LYS A 115 10.81 17.37 8.31
N VAL A 116 11.60 16.76 9.21
CA VAL A 116 11.29 15.44 9.78
C VAL A 116 9.94 15.43 10.52
N GLU A 117 9.55 16.54 11.14
CA GLU A 117 8.25 16.69 11.81
C GLU A 117 7.05 16.50 10.86
N GLU A 118 7.16 16.90 9.59
CA GLU A 118 6.10 16.65 8.60
C GLU A 118 5.96 15.15 8.29
N CYS A 119 7.07 14.41 8.29
CA CYS A 119 7.06 12.95 8.16
C CYS A 119 6.46 12.26 9.40
N LYS A 120 6.75 12.76 10.61
CA LYS A 120 6.13 12.23 11.84
C LYS A 120 4.62 12.47 11.84
N SER A 121 4.18 13.65 11.40
CA SER A 121 2.77 13.98 11.24
C SER A 121 2.07 13.06 10.23
N PHE A 122 2.76 12.69 9.14
CA PHE A 122 2.26 11.68 8.19
C PHE A 122 1.98 10.35 8.89
N PHE A 123 2.97 9.79 9.61
CA PHE A 123 2.81 8.50 10.28
C PHE A 123 1.73 8.53 11.38
N ASP A 124 1.68 9.58 12.20
CA ASP A 124 0.64 9.73 13.23
C ASP A 124 -0.76 9.76 12.59
N THR A 125 -0.94 10.58 11.55
CA THR A 125 -2.23 10.69 10.84
C THR A 125 -2.62 9.37 10.20
N LEU A 126 -1.68 8.71 9.51
CA LEU A 126 -1.91 7.44 8.84
C LEU A 126 -2.29 6.35 9.85
N TYR A 127 -1.55 6.19 10.94
CA TYR A 127 -1.78 5.08 11.88
C TYR A 127 -3.04 5.28 12.70
N ARG A 128 -3.41 6.53 13.02
CA ARG A 128 -4.73 6.84 13.56
C ARG A 128 -5.85 6.44 12.61
N PHE A 129 -5.67 6.65 11.31
CA PHE A 129 -6.64 6.22 10.31
C PHE A 129 -6.71 4.70 10.19
N VAL A 130 -5.56 4.01 10.20
CA VAL A 130 -5.52 2.53 10.21
C VAL A 130 -6.20 1.96 11.45
N TYR A 131 -5.99 2.56 12.63
CA TYR A 131 -6.68 2.15 13.85
C TYR A 131 -8.20 2.35 13.75
N LEU A 132 -8.64 3.51 13.26
CA LEU A 132 -10.05 3.80 12.96
C LEU A 132 -10.63 2.72 12.03
N MET A 133 -9.92 2.34 10.97
CA MET A 133 -10.33 1.28 10.05
C MET A 133 -10.46 -0.08 10.74
N GLY A 134 -9.50 -0.45 11.59
CA GLY A 134 -9.50 -1.73 12.31
C GLY A 134 -10.55 -1.88 13.40
N THR A 135 -11.13 -0.76 13.83
CA THR A 135 -12.14 -0.69 14.89
C THR A 135 -13.42 -0.02 14.38
N TYR A 136 -13.62 0.02 13.06
CA TYR A 136 -14.76 0.68 12.43
C TYR A 136 -16.04 -0.12 12.66
N VAL A 137 -17.10 0.54 13.12
CA VAL A 137 -18.31 -0.19 13.57
C VAL A 137 -19.26 -0.59 12.43
N LYS A 138 -19.11 0.02 11.26
CA LYS A 138 -19.93 -0.27 10.07
C LYS A 138 -19.21 -1.21 9.11
N PRO A 139 -19.93 -2.03 8.33
CA PRO A 139 -19.33 -2.79 7.25
C PRO A 139 -18.50 -1.92 6.31
N HIS A 140 -17.26 -2.36 6.07
CA HIS A 140 -16.32 -1.71 5.16
C HIS A 140 -15.91 -2.70 4.06
N VAL A 141 -15.99 -2.26 2.80
CA VAL A 141 -15.60 -3.02 1.61
C VAL A 141 -14.44 -2.33 0.90
N ALA A 142 -13.27 -2.95 0.90
CA ALA A 142 -12.14 -2.54 0.07
C ALA A 142 -12.13 -3.29 -1.28
N ILE A 143 -12.17 -2.55 -2.38
CA ILE A 143 -12.02 -3.10 -3.74
C ILE A 143 -10.56 -2.94 -4.18
N LEU A 144 -9.81 -4.03 -4.15
CA LEU A 144 -8.36 -4.06 -4.34
C LEU A 144 -7.96 -4.23 -5.81
N ASP A 145 -8.63 -3.51 -6.73
CA ASP A 145 -8.38 -3.63 -8.17
C ASP A 145 -7.06 -2.96 -8.59
N GLY A 146 -6.03 -3.77 -8.79
CA GLY A 146 -4.68 -3.31 -9.14
C GLY A 146 -3.66 -3.41 -8.00
N THR A 147 -2.59 -2.63 -8.09
CA THR A 147 -1.53 -2.60 -7.08
C THR A 147 -2.07 -2.21 -5.70
N THR A 148 -1.76 -3.02 -4.69
CA THR A 148 -2.10 -2.82 -3.27
C THR A 148 -0.85 -3.09 -2.44
N MET A 149 -0.05 -2.06 -2.16
CA MET A 149 1.25 -2.23 -1.49
C MET A 149 1.36 -1.38 -0.24
N GLY A 150 2.16 -1.86 0.73
CA GLY A 150 2.50 -1.14 1.95
C GLY A 150 1.32 -0.55 2.69
N ALA A 151 1.39 0.75 2.99
CA ALA A 151 0.29 1.49 3.63
C ALA A 151 -1.07 1.37 2.90
N GLY A 152 -1.11 1.01 1.60
CA GLY A 152 -2.35 0.67 0.89
C GLY A 152 -3.04 -0.56 1.50
N ALA A 153 -2.28 -1.58 1.87
CA ALA A 153 -2.81 -2.70 2.64
C ALA A 153 -3.25 -2.23 4.03
N GLY A 154 -2.47 -1.36 4.70
CA GLY A 154 -2.82 -0.83 6.01
C GLY A 154 -4.17 -0.12 6.08
N ILE A 155 -4.50 0.70 5.07
CA ILE A 155 -5.80 1.42 5.03
C ILE A 155 -6.99 0.55 4.62
N SER A 156 -6.78 -0.70 4.22
CA SER A 156 -7.83 -1.57 3.69
C SER A 156 -8.01 -2.88 4.47
N PHE A 157 -6.92 -3.47 4.95
CA PHE A 157 -6.92 -4.83 5.49
C PHE A 157 -7.62 -4.97 6.83
N PRO A 158 -7.47 -4.03 7.79
CA PRO A 158 -8.18 -4.07 9.06
C PRO A 158 -9.71 -3.92 8.94
N GLY A 159 -10.27 -3.62 7.76
CA GLY A 159 -11.71 -3.58 7.54
C GLY A 159 -12.39 -4.96 7.54
N MET A 160 -13.68 -5.01 7.19
CA MET A 160 -14.43 -6.28 7.17
C MET A 160 -14.20 -7.09 5.90
N PHE A 161 -14.41 -6.48 4.73
CA PHE A 161 -14.36 -7.16 3.43
C PHE A 161 -13.25 -6.61 2.53
N ARG A 162 -12.50 -7.52 1.92
CA ARG A 162 -11.44 -7.28 0.95
C ARG A 162 -11.76 -8.06 -0.31
N LEU A 163 -12.14 -7.35 -1.38
CA LEU A 163 -12.42 -7.92 -2.69
C LEU A 163 -11.19 -7.77 -3.58
N ALA A 164 -10.51 -8.88 -3.84
CA ALA A 164 -9.41 -8.94 -4.80
C ALA A 164 -9.94 -9.22 -6.22
N THR A 165 -9.11 -8.92 -7.21
CA THR A 165 -9.38 -9.12 -8.64
C THR A 165 -8.21 -9.80 -9.34
N ASP A 166 -8.41 -10.18 -10.60
CA ASP A 166 -7.35 -10.69 -11.48
C ASP A 166 -6.23 -9.66 -11.72
N ARG A 167 -6.47 -8.39 -11.41
CA ARG A 167 -5.47 -7.31 -11.50
C ARG A 167 -4.79 -7.03 -10.16
N THR A 168 -5.25 -7.60 -9.05
CA THR A 168 -4.65 -7.35 -7.74
C THR A 168 -3.20 -7.83 -7.70
N VAL A 169 -2.31 -6.94 -7.28
CA VAL A 169 -0.91 -7.27 -6.98
C VAL A 169 -0.58 -6.70 -5.61
N TYR A 170 -0.44 -7.58 -4.63
CA TYR A 170 -0.13 -7.26 -3.24
C TYR A 170 1.34 -7.52 -2.90
N SER A 171 1.96 -6.65 -2.10
CA SER A 171 3.34 -6.82 -1.60
C SER A 171 3.68 -5.80 -0.50
N HIS A 172 4.63 -6.18 0.37
CA HIS A 172 5.31 -5.31 1.33
C HIS A 172 6.82 -5.18 0.98
N PRO A 173 7.21 -4.27 0.08
CA PRO A 173 8.59 -4.14 -0.39
C PRO A 173 9.47 -3.25 0.52
N GLU A 174 9.04 -2.93 1.74
CA GLU A 174 9.65 -1.92 2.60
C GLU A 174 11.08 -2.25 3.02
N THR A 175 11.40 -3.53 3.27
CA THR A 175 12.77 -3.97 3.61
C THR A 175 13.78 -3.64 2.51
N GLN A 176 13.30 -3.61 1.26
CA GLN A 176 14.09 -3.26 0.09
C GLN A 176 14.28 -1.74 -0.08
N LEU A 177 13.51 -0.93 0.65
CA LEU A 177 13.62 0.52 0.73
C LEU A 177 14.39 0.98 1.98
N GLY A 178 14.90 0.06 2.81
CA GLY A 178 15.49 0.42 4.09
C GLY A 178 14.46 0.82 5.15
N PHE A 179 13.25 0.27 5.06
CA PHE A 179 12.13 0.51 5.96
C PHE A 179 11.54 -0.81 6.45
N HIS A 180 10.52 -0.77 7.31
CA HIS A 180 9.82 -1.96 7.81
C HIS A 180 8.38 -2.00 7.28
N PRO A 181 7.78 -3.19 7.08
CA PRO A 181 6.35 -3.30 6.82
C PRO A 181 5.55 -2.68 7.97
N ASP A 182 4.79 -1.63 7.65
CA ASP A 182 4.15 -0.75 8.62
C ASP A 182 2.62 -0.69 8.46
N ALA A 183 1.98 0.28 9.12
CA ALA A 183 0.55 0.53 9.01
C ALA A 183 -0.34 -0.70 9.31
N GLY A 184 0.02 -1.45 10.35
CA GLY A 184 -0.67 -2.65 10.82
C GLY A 184 -0.19 -3.94 10.16
N ALA A 185 0.84 -3.90 9.30
CA ALA A 185 1.38 -5.10 8.66
C ALA A 185 1.81 -6.17 9.66
N SER A 186 2.43 -5.80 10.77
CA SER A 186 2.80 -6.75 11.82
C SER A 186 1.59 -7.40 12.51
N PHE A 187 0.40 -6.77 12.45
CA PHE A 187 -0.83 -7.37 12.95
C PHE A 187 -1.37 -8.42 11.96
N PHE A 188 -1.63 -8.06 10.70
CA PHE A 188 -2.28 -8.99 9.78
C PHE A 188 -1.35 -10.04 9.18
N LEU A 189 -0.06 -9.73 8.95
CA LEU A 189 0.90 -10.71 8.41
C LEU A 189 1.19 -11.81 9.44
N SER A 190 1.34 -11.46 10.71
CA SER A 190 1.64 -12.43 11.78
C SER A 190 0.52 -13.44 12.06
N ARG A 191 -0.67 -13.20 11.50
CA ARG A 191 -1.86 -14.06 11.62
C ARG A 191 -2.08 -14.95 10.40
N LEU A 192 -1.23 -14.84 9.38
CA LEU A 192 -1.26 -15.75 8.25
C LEU A 192 -0.82 -17.16 8.66
N PRO A 193 -1.22 -18.20 7.89
CA PRO A 193 -0.85 -19.57 8.18
C PRO A 193 0.67 -19.76 8.30
N GLY A 194 1.08 -20.48 9.35
CA GLY A 194 2.49 -20.83 9.59
C GLY A 194 3.40 -19.60 9.71
N TYR A 195 4.43 -19.58 8.88
CA TYR A 195 5.43 -18.50 8.78
C TYR A 195 5.35 -17.73 7.44
N LEU A 196 4.19 -17.79 6.77
CA LEU A 196 3.95 -17.05 5.53
C LEU A 196 4.05 -15.53 5.74
N GLY A 197 3.62 -15.03 6.90
CA GLY A 197 3.72 -13.63 7.26
C GLY A 197 5.15 -13.10 7.25
N GLU A 198 6.05 -13.81 7.93
CA GLU A 198 7.49 -13.52 7.98
C GLU A 198 8.10 -13.56 6.57
N TYR A 199 7.77 -14.57 5.77
CA TYR A 199 8.23 -14.65 4.38
C TYR A 199 7.82 -13.41 3.57
N LEU A 200 6.53 -13.04 3.58
CA LEU A 200 6.02 -11.92 2.81
C LEU A 200 6.61 -10.58 3.28
N ALA A 201 6.74 -10.40 4.59
CA ALA A 201 7.30 -9.19 5.21
C ALA A 201 8.79 -9.00 4.87
N LEU A 202 9.57 -10.07 4.90
CA LEU A 202 11.02 -10.00 4.70
C LEU A 202 11.40 -9.88 3.22
N THR A 203 10.73 -10.66 2.36
CA THR A 203 11.09 -10.78 0.94
C THR A 203 10.45 -9.72 0.07
N GLY A 204 9.31 -9.17 0.49
CA GLY A 204 8.47 -8.33 -0.35
C GLY A 204 7.89 -9.05 -1.56
N ASP A 205 7.74 -10.37 -1.48
CA ASP A 205 7.15 -11.16 -2.56
C ASP A 205 5.73 -10.72 -2.91
N LYS A 206 5.39 -10.89 -4.18
CA LYS A 206 4.12 -10.44 -4.72
C LYS A 206 3.10 -11.56 -4.68
N LEU A 207 1.90 -11.26 -4.21
CA LEU A 207 0.75 -12.13 -4.32
C LEU A 207 -0.25 -11.55 -5.31
N ASN A 208 -0.82 -12.43 -6.14
CA ASN A 208 -1.98 -12.09 -6.96
C ASN A 208 -3.27 -12.26 -6.12
N GLY A 209 -4.42 -11.85 -6.68
CA GLY A 209 -5.71 -11.95 -5.98
C GLY A 209 -6.13 -13.38 -5.60
N VAL A 210 -5.76 -14.39 -6.39
CA VAL A 210 -6.05 -15.81 -6.11
C VAL A 210 -5.27 -16.27 -4.87
N ASP A 211 -3.96 -15.97 -4.82
CA ASP A 211 -3.11 -16.31 -3.68
C ASP A 211 -3.55 -15.58 -2.41
N MET A 212 -3.97 -14.32 -2.53
CA MET A 212 -4.50 -13.56 -1.41
C MET A 212 -5.73 -14.20 -0.79
N VAL A 213 -6.68 -14.71 -1.58
CA VAL A 213 -7.84 -15.44 -1.02
C VAL A 213 -7.39 -16.76 -0.40
N ALA A 214 -6.50 -17.50 -1.07
CA ALA A 214 -6.05 -18.80 -0.58
C ALA A 214 -5.28 -18.74 0.75
N CYS A 215 -4.56 -17.65 1.03
CA CYS A 215 -3.90 -17.45 2.32
C CYS A 215 -4.73 -16.64 3.34
N GLY A 216 -5.94 -16.18 2.98
CA GLY A 216 -6.83 -15.44 3.88
C GLY A 216 -6.59 -13.93 3.96
N LEU A 217 -5.71 -13.36 3.12
CA LEU A 217 -5.53 -11.90 3.01
C LEU A 217 -6.72 -11.22 2.33
N ALA A 218 -7.31 -11.83 1.31
CA ALA A 218 -8.54 -11.35 0.69
C ALA A 218 -9.73 -12.23 1.11
N THR A 219 -10.89 -11.61 1.32
CA THR A 219 -12.12 -12.35 1.68
C THR A 219 -12.86 -12.88 0.46
N HIS A 220 -12.78 -12.15 -0.65
CA HIS A 220 -13.54 -12.41 -1.86
C HIS A 220 -12.64 -12.16 -3.06
N TYR A 221 -12.97 -12.80 -4.17
CA TYR A 221 -12.31 -12.60 -5.45
C TYR A 221 -13.36 -12.48 -6.55
N CYS A 222 -13.13 -11.61 -7.52
CA CYS A 222 -13.91 -11.59 -8.76
C CYS A 222 -13.04 -11.17 -9.94
N LEU A 223 -13.39 -11.57 -11.15
CA LEU A 223 -12.77 -10.98 -12.34
C LEU A 223 -13.09 -9.47 -12.43
N SER A 224 -12.08 -8.66 -12.77
CA SER A 224 -12.21 -7.20 -12.92
C SER A 224 -13.34 -6.78 -13.87
N ALA A 225 -13.61 -7.60 -14.90
CA ALA A 225 -14.73 -7.42 -15.82
C ALA A 225 -16.12 -7.46 -15.14
N ARG A 226 -16.25 -8.07 -13.96
CA ARG A 226 -17.49 -8.14 -13.17
C ARG A 226 -17.62 -7.04 -12.12
N LEU A 227 -16.57 -6.26 -11.87
CA LEU A 227 -16.63 -5.16 -10.90
C LEU A 227 -17.81 -4.21 -11.12
N PRO A 228 -18.17 -3.79 -12.36
CA PRO A 228 -19.32 -2.92 -12.55
C PRO A 228 -20.64 -3.52 -12.02
N LEU A 229 -20.81 -4.84 -12.12
CA LEU A 229 -21.98 -5.55 -11.61
C LEU A 229 -22.02 -5.56 -10.09
N ILE A 230 -20.86 -5.79 -9.45
CA ILE A 230 -20.73 -5.74 -7.99
C ILE A 230 -20.99 -4.32 -7.48
N GLU A 231 -20.40 -3.31 -8.11
CA GLU A 231 -20.62 -1.91 -7.71
C GLU A 231 -22.09 -1.49 -7.88
N GLU A 232 -22.75 -1.91 -8.96
CA GLU A 232 -24.18 -1.68 -9.16
C GLU A 232 -25.03 -2.38 -8.08
N ARG A 233 -24.67 -3.63 -7.73
CA ARG A 233 -25.36 -4.37 -6.66
C ARG A 233 -25.20 -3.65 -5.33
N LEU A 234 -23.97 -3.30 -4.93
CA LEU A 234 -23.69 -2.57 -3.69
C LEU A 234 -24.43 -1.22 -3.68
N ALA A 235 -24.48 -0.50 -4.80
CA ALA A 235 -25.18 0.79 -4.88
C ALA A 235 -26.69 0.69 -4.59
N LYS A 236 -27.30 -0.48 -4.78
CA LYS A 236 -28.74 -0.73 -4.54
C LYS A 236 -29.03 -1.34 -3.17
N LEU A 237 -28.01 -1.73 -2.41
CA LEU A 237 -28.22 -2.28 -1.08
C LEU A 237 -28.69 -1.21 -0.10
N PHE A 238 -29.60 -1.62 0.78
CA PHE A 238 -30.08 -0.84 1.91
C PHE A 238 -29.99 -1.74 3.14
N THR A 239 -28.85 -1.73 3.80
CA THR A 239 -28.52 -2.64 4.92
C THR A 239 -27.28 -2.14 5.67
N ASP A 240 -27.29 -2.33 6.98
CA ASP A 240 -26.14 -2.23 7.89
C ASP A 240 -25.65 -3.60 8.36
N ASP A 241 -26.29 -4.69 7.94
CA ASP A 241 -25.95 -6.06 8.29
C ASP A 241 -24.76 -6.57 7.45
N PRO A 242 -23.61 -6.89 8.07
CA PRO A 242 -22.44 -7.40 7.36
C PRO A 242 -22.74 -8.66 6.53
N SER A 243 -23.66 -9.53 6.98
CA SER A 243 -23.96 -10.80 6.30
C SER A 243 -24.64 -10.60 4.93
N VAL A 244 -25.41 -9.52 4.78
CA VAL A 244 -26.07 -9.15 3.51
C VAL A 244 -25.05 -8.59 2.53
N VAL A 245 -24.09 -7.81 3.02
CA VAL A 245 -22.95 -7.31 2.23
C VAL A 245 -22.09 -8.48 1.76
N GLU A 246 -21.73 -9.39 2.66
CA GLU A 246 -20.97 -10.61 2.37
C GLU A 246 -21.66 -11.45 1.29
N SER A 247 -22.93 -11.79 1.49
CA SER A 247 -23.70 -12.58 0.52
C SER A 247 -23.78 -11.91 -0.85
N SER A 248 -23.85 -10.57 -0.89
CA SER A 248 -23.87 -9.81 -2.13
C SER A 248 -22.52 -9.83 -2.85
N LEU A 249 -21.40 -9.84 -2.12
CA LEU A 249 -20.07 -10.01 -2.70
C LEU A 249 -19.88 -11.44 -3.20
N ALA A 250 -20.26 -12.44 -2.40
CA ALA A 250 -20.14 -13.86 -2.73
C ALA A 250 -20.99 -14.26 -3.96
N GLN A 251 -22.17 -13.67 -4.14
CA GLN A 251 -23.05 -13.96 -5.30
C GLN A 251 -22.37 -13.71 -6.65
N TYR A 252 -21.49 -12.70 -6.72
CA TYR A 252 -20.77 -12.32 -7.94
C TYR A 252 -19.28 -12.70 -7.89
N GLY A 253 -18.85 -13.26 -6.76
CA GLY A 253 -17.50 -13.75 -6.55
C GLY A 253 -17.23 -15.01 -7.36
N ASP A 254 -15.96 -15.21 -7.69
CA ASP A 254 -15.45 -16.39 -8.38
C ASP A 254 -14.73 -17.30 -7.39
N LEU A 255 -14.89 -18.61 -7.54
CA LEU A 255 -14.09 -19.58 -6.80
C LEU A 255 -12.63 -19.50 -7.27
N VAL A 256 -11.72 -19.54 -6.31
CA VAL A 256 -10.28 -19.49 -6.58
C VAL A 256 -9.69 -20.89 -6.56
N TYR A 257 -8.79 -21.17 -7.51
CA TYR A 257 -8.05 -22.42 -7.60
C TYR A 257 -6.57 -22.08 -7.82
N PRO A 258 -5.76 -21.99 -6.75
CA PRO A 258 -4.34 -21.72 -6.88
C PRO A 258 -3.65 -22.79 -7.73
N ASP A 259 -2.86 -22.36 -8.71
CA ASP A 259 -2.07 -23.26 -9.55
C ASP A 259 -0.78 -23.70 -8.84
N LYS A 260 -0.05 -24.66 -9.42
CA LYS A 260 1.19 -25.22 -8.82
C LYS A 260 2.33 -24.21 -8.65
N SER A 261 2.26 -23.05 -9.31
CA SER A 261 3.22 -21.96 -9.15
C SER A 261 2.86 -21.01 -8.00
N SER A 262 1.65 -21.12 -7.46
CA SER A 262 1.20 -20.38 -6.28
C SER A 262 2.11 -20.62 -5.08
N ILE A 263 2.28 -19.56 -4.28
CA ILE A 263 3.03 -19.61 -3.02
C ILE A 263 2.44 -20.61 -2.02
N ILE A 264 1.16 -20.95 -2.15
CA ILE A 264 0.47 -21.89 -1.27
C ILE A 264 1.11 -23.28 -1.35
N TYR A 265 1.66 -23.66 -2.51
CA TYR A 265 2.40 -24.92 -2.66
C TYR A 265 3.83 -24.87 -2.10
N LYS A 266 4.26 -23.73 -1.54
CA LYS A 266 5.57 -23.55 -0.90
C LYS A 266 5.47 -23.46 0.62
N ILE A 267 4.27 -23.56 1.21
CA ILE A 267 4.07 -23.40 2.66
C ILE A 267 4.98 -24.31 3.49
N GLU A 268 5.12 -25.59 3.13
CA GLU A 268 6.01 -26.50 3.88
C GLU A 268 7.48 -26.04 3.87
N ALA A 269 7.97 -25.56 2.73
CA ALA A 269 9.33 -25.04 2.61
C ALA A 269 9.48 -23.69 3.35
N ILE A 270 8.46 -22.84 3.30
CA ILE A 270 8.40 -21.58 4.05
C ILE A 270 8.44 -21.87 5.55
N ASP A 271 7.58 -22.75 6.06
CA ASP A 271 7.53 -23.09 7.48
C ASP A 271 8.85 -23.70 7.96
N LYS A 272 9.47 -24.55 7.13
CA LYS A 272 10.78 -25.12 7.43
C LYS A 272 11.87 -24.06 7.53
N CYS A 273 11.88 -23.06 6.65
CA CYS A 273 12.97 -22.09 6.58
C CYS A 273 12.76 -20.85 7.46
N PHE A 274 11.53 -20.35 7.57
CA PHE A 274 11.19 -19.08 8.24
C PHE A 274 10.76 -19.26 9.70
N SER A 275 10.68 -20.50 10.19
CA SER A 275 10.40 -20.76 11.62
C SER A 275 11.55 -20.43 12.57
N HIS A 276 12.78 -20.34 12.05
CA HIS A 276 13.99 -20.06 12.82
C HIS A 276 14.01 -18.68 13.46
N ASP A 277 14.66 -18.55 14.63
CA ASP A 277 14.53 -17.38 15.49
C ASP A 277 15.28 -16.13 15.01
N THR A 278 16.31 -16.35 14.18
CA THR A 278 17.21 -15.30 13.70
C THR A 278 17.29 -15.29 12.18
N LEU A 279 17.64 -14.14 11.60
CA LEU A 279 17.81 -14.03 10.14
C LEU A 279 18.94 -14.95 9.65
N GLU A 280 20.01 -15.04 10.41
CA GLU A 280 21.17 -15.89 10.11
C GLU A 280 20.74 -17.36 9.95
N GLU A 281 19.94 -17.88 10.87
CA GLU A 281 19.42 -19.25 10.78
C GLU A 281 18.43 -19.42 9.62
N ILE A 282 17.60 -18.41 9.31
CA ILE A 282 16.72 -18.44 8.14
C ILE A 282 17.53 -18.51 6.84
N PHE A 283 18.61 -17.72 6.73
CA PHE A 283 19.51 -17.76 5.57
C PHE A 283 20.18 -19.12 5.44
N ASP A 284 20.71 -19.67 6.52
CA ASP A 284 21.32 -21.01 6.54
C ASP A 284 20.33 -22.10 6.13
N ALA A 285 19.08 -22.01 6.60
CA ALA A 285 18.02 -22.96 6.26
C ALA A 285 17.66 -22.89 4.77
N LEU A 286 17.53 -21.68 4.22
CA LEU A 286 17.27 -21.45 2.80
C LEU A 286 18.44 -21.92 1.92
N GLU A 287 19.69 -21.71 2.34
CA GLU A 287 20.88 -22.15 1.60
C GLU A 287 20.97 -23.68 1.58
N LYS A 288 20.71 -24.35 2.71
CA LYS A 288 20.61 -25.81 2.77
C LYS A 288 19.50 -26.33 1.86
N GLU A 289 18.30 -25.76 1.95
CA GLU A 289 17.16 -26.18 1.13
C GLU A 289 17.41 -25.96 -0.37
N ALA A 290 18.09 -24.87 -0.74
CA ALA A 290 18.48 -24.57 -2.12
C ALA A 290 19.47 -25.59 -2.72
N THR A 291 20.22 -26.31 -1.87
CA THR A 291 21.12 -27.39 -2.31
C THR A 291 20.44 -28.75 -2.40
N SER A 292 19.43 -29.00 -1.54
CA SER A 292 18.71 -30.28 -1.50
C SER A 292 17.56 -30.37 -2.51
N SER A 293 16.96 -29.24 -2.87
CA SER A 293 15.84 -29.17 -3.79
C SER A 293 16.29 -28.76 -5.21
N SER A 294 15.63 -29.31 -6.23
CA SER A 294 15.78 -28.84 -7.62
C SER A 294 14.98 -27.55 -7.90
N ASP A 295 14.20 -27.09 -6.93
CA ASP A 295 13.37 -25.89 -7.05
C ASP A 295 14.20 -24.61 -6.85
N ASP A 296 14.09 -23.67 -7.79
CA ASP A 296 14.83 -22.41 -7.76
C ASP A 296 14.21 -21.36 -6.83
N TRP A 297 13.06 -21.65 -6.20
CA TRP A 297 12.39 -20.74 -5.26
C TRP A 297 13.29 -20.29 -4.10
N CYS A 298 14.04 -21.21 -3.45
CA CYS A 298 14.94 -20.84 -2.35
C CYS A 298 16.06 -19.91 -2.82
N LYS A 299 16.63 -20.15 -4.02
CA LYS A 299 17.67 -19.29 -4.61
C LYS A 299 17.14 -17.90 -4.94
N ALA A 300 15.93 -17.82 -5.50
CA ALA A 300 15.27 -16.56 -5.79
C ALA A 300 14.94 -15.78 -4.50
N THR A 301 14.51 -16.49 -3.45
CA THR A 301 14.23 -15.92 -2.12
C THR A 301 15.50 -15.36 -1.48
N LEU A 302 16.59 -16.14 -1.45
CA LEU A 302 17.89 -15.68 -0.95
C LEU A 302 18.39 -14.44 -1.67
N LYS A 303 18.23 -14.38 -3.00
CA LYS A 303 18.61 -13.21 -3.78
C LYS A 303 17.86 -11.95 -3.31
N LYS A 304 16.54 -12.04 -3.11
CA LYS A 304 15.71 -10.91 -2.64
C LYS A 304 16.10 -10.44 -1.24
N LEU A 305 16.36 -11.39 -0.33
CA LEU A 305 16.83 -11.06 1.02
C LEU A 305 18.20 -10.36 0.97
N LYS A 306 19.13 -10.84 0.13
CA LYS A 306 20.46 -10.22 -0.05
C LYS A 306 20.42 -8.82 -0.69
N GLU A 307 19.35 -8.48 -1.41
CA GLU A 307 19.12 -7.14 -1.98
C GLU A 307 18.48 -6.14 -1.00
N SER A 308 18.04 -6.60 0.18
CA SER A 308 17.34 -5.79 1.19
C SER A 308 18.29 -5.26 2.26
N SER A 309 17.87 -4.23 3.01
CA SER A 309 18.65 -3.69 4.13
C SER A 309 18.77 -4.73 5.25
N PRO A 310 20.00 -5.11 5.67
CA PRO A 310 20.20 -6.09 6.75
C PRO A 310 19.53 -5.67 8.06
N LEU A 311 19.64 -4.39 8.41
CA LEU A 311 19.02 -3.82 9.60
C LEU A 311 17.49 -3.87 9.51
N SER A 312 16.94 -3.51 8.36
CA SER A 312 15.48 -3.55 8.12
C SER A 312 14.93 -4.96 8.18
N LEU A 313 15.67 -5.97 7.70
CA LEU A 313 15.29 -7.37 7.83
C LEU A 313 15.18 -7.81 9.30
N LYS A 314 16.18 -7.50 10.14
CA LYS A 314 16.15 -7.85 11.57
C LYS A 314 15.03 -7.13 12.32
N VAL A 315 14.81 -5.84 12.04
CA VAL A 315 13.69 -5.06 12.60
C VAL A 315 12.35 -5.66 12.18
N THR A 316 12.22 -6.04 10.90
CA THR A 316 10.98 -6.63 10.36
C THR A 316 10.66 -7.97 11.01
N LEU A 317 11.63 -8.90 11.09
CA LEU A 317 11.39 -10.21 11.71
C LEU A 317 10.86 -10.05 13.13
N ARG A 318 11.51 -9.19 13.93
CA ARG A 318 11.05 -8.91 15.30
C ARG A 318 9.66 -8.29 15.33
N SER A 319 9.39 -7.29 14.48
CA SER A 319 8.09 -6.61 14.44
C SER A 319 6.94 -7.59 14.15
N ILE A 320 7.09 -8.45 13.13
CA ILE A 320 6.06 -9.46 12.78
C ILE A 320 5.86 -10.45 13.94
N ARG A 321 6.94 -10.96 14.53
CA ARG A 321 6.85 -11.94 15.63
C ARG A 321 6.19 -11.36 16.88
N ASP A 322 6.57 -10.15 17.28
CA ASP A 322 5.95 -9.45 18.41
C ASP A 322 4.46 -9.15 18.13
N GLY A 323 4.08 -8.95 16.87
CA GLY A 323 2.70 -8.68 16.45
C GLY A 323 1.76 -9.89 16.53
N ARG A 324 2.29 -11.11 16.57
CA ARG A 324 1.52 -12.36 16.61
C ARG A 324 0.60 -12.46 17.84
N PHE A 325 1.02 -11.86 18.95
CA PHE A 325 0.32 -11.94 20.24
C PHE A 325 -0.29 -10.61 20.71
N GLN A 326 -0.28 -9.59 19.86
CA GLN A 326 -0.70 -8.24 20.24
C GLN A 326 -1.95 -7.78 19.48
N PRO A 327 -2.84 -7.02 20.13
CA PRO A 327 -3.93 -6.33 19.44
C PRO A 327 -3.41 -5.21 18.53
N ILE A 328 -4.26 -4.75 17.61
CA ILE A 328 -3.87 -3.83 16.54
C ILE A 328 -3.35 -2.49 17.07
N ASP A 329 -3.89 -1.97 18.17
CA ASP A 329 -3.43 -0.72 18.81
C ASP A 329 -1.96 -0.83 19.26
N LYS A 330 -1.58 -1.96 19.86
CA LYS A 330 -0.20 -2.22 20.32
C LYS A 330 0.75 -2.43 19.16
N CYS A 331 0.31 -3.13 18.11
CA CYS A 331 1.08 -3.27 16.87
C CYS A 331 1.34 -1.91 16.24
N LEU A 332 0.32 -1.06 16.09
CA LEU A 332 0.45 0.28 15.51
C LEU A 332 1.32 1.20 16.36
N ALA A 333 1.19 1.16 17.69
CA ALA A 333 2.04 1.94 18.59
C ALA A 333 3.52 1.53 18.49
N ARG A 334 3.81 0.23 18.41
CA ARG A 334 5.18 -0.28 18.17
C ARG A 334 5.69 0.15 16.80
N GLU A 335 4.92 -0.07 15.75
CA GLU A 335 5.29 0.31 14.39
C GLU A 335 5.53 1.82 14.27
N TYR A 336 4.79 2.65 15.01
CA TYR A 336 5.02 4.09 15.05
C TYR A 336 6.42 4.44 15.56
N ARG A 337 6.84 3.81 16.66
CA ARG A 337 8.22 3.98 17.17
C ARG A 337 9.24 3.57 16.14
N ILE A 338 9.05 2.42 15.50
CA ILE A 338 9.96 1.92 14.48
C ILE A 338 10.04 2.91 13.31
N SER A 339 8.90 3.39 12.80
CA SER A 339 8.83 4.34 11.69
C SER A 339 9.52 5.66 11.99
N VAL A 340 9.25 6.24 13.17
CA VAL A 340 9.86 7.50 13.62
C VAL A 340 11.37 7.34 13.81
N ASN A 341 11.81 6.25 14.46
CA ASN A 341 13.23 5.95 14.62
C ASN A 341 13.93 5.71 13.27
N CYS A 342 13.24 5.08 12.32
CA CYS A 342 13.77 4.82 10.98
C CYS A 342 14.02 6.12 10.19
N ILE A 343 13.12 7.10 10.26
CA ILE A 343 13.32 8.40 9.59
C ILE A 343 14.24 9.36 10.34
N SER A 344 14.57 9.08 11.61
CA SER A 344 15.40 9.95 12.47
C SER A 344 16.88 9.98 12.07
N LYS A 345 17.35 9.00 11.29
CA LYS A 345 18.76 8.77 10.94
C LYS A 345 19.70 8.54 12.13
N ARG A 346 19.16 8.22 13.32
CA ARG A 346 19.97 8.00 14.53
C ARG A 346 20.84 6.75 14.44
N VAL A 347 20.30 5.68 13.85
CA VAL A 347 20.98 4.37 13.73
C VAL A 347 21.52 4.15 12.33
N SER A 348 20.72 4.47 11.31
CA SER A 348 21.06 4.23 9.90
C SER A 348 20.34 5.23 9.00
N ASN A 349 20.90 5.48 7.81
CA ASN A 349 20.30 6.28 6.74
C ASN A 349 19.68 5.40 5.64
N ASP A 350 19.52 4.09 5.89
CA ASP A 350 19.02 3.11 4.93
C ASP A 350 17.70 3.50 4.27
N PHE A 351 16.75 4.09 5.00
CA PHE A 351 15.49 4.55 4.40
C PHE A 351 15.72 5.54 3.26
N CYS A 352 16.55 6.56 3.49
CA CYS A 352 16.83 7.55 2.46
C CYS A 352 17.63 6.94 1.30
N GLU A 353 18.58 6.05 1.60
CA GLU A 353 19.39 5.39 0.58
C GLU A 353 18.56 4.42 -0.29
N GLY A 354 17.66 3.65 0.30
CA GLY A 354 16.78 2.74 -0.40
C GLY A 354 15.78 3.47 -1.29
N VAL A 355 15.17 4.55 -0.80
CA VAL A 355 14.29 5.41 -1.62
C VAL A 355 15.07 6.06 -2.76
N ARG A 356 16.29 6.58 -2.50
CA ARG A 356 17.17 7.13 -3.53
C ARG A 356 17.43 6.09 -4.62
N ALA A 357 17.96 4.93 -4.25
CA ALA A 357 18.39 3.88 -5.16
C ALA A 357 17.24 3.31 -6.01
N ARG A 358 16.03 3.16 -5.44
CA ARG A 358 14.91 2.49 -6.13
C ARG A 358 13.93 3.41 -6.82
N LEU A 359 13.71 4.63 -6.30
CA LEU A 359 12.61 5.49 -6.75
C LEU A 359 13.07 6.84 -7.31
N VAL A 360 14.17 7.38 -6.81
CA VAL A 360 14.71 8.69 -7.26
C VAL A 360 15.71 8.49 -8.40
N ASP A 361 16.87 7.91 -8.09
CA ASP A 361 17.97 7.70 -9.03
C ASP A 361 17.76 6.45 -9.88
N LYS A 362 17.08 5.45 -9.32
CA LYS A 362 16.74 4.18 -9.98
C LYS A 362 17.97 3.42 -10.47
N ASP A 363 19.05 3.46 -9.70
CA ASP A 363 20.27 2.67 -9.94
C ASP A 363 20.15 1.22 -9.44
N PHE A 364 19.15 0.95 -8.58
CA PHE A 364 18.93 -0.35 -7.92
C PHE A 364 20.17 -0.88 -7.16
N ALA A 365 21.05 0.02 -6.70
CA ALA A 365 22.30 -0.30 -6.02
C ALA A 365 22.43 0.46 -4.68
N PRO A 366 21.51 0.21 -3.72
CA PRO A 366 21.56 0.85 -2.42
C PRO A 366 22.83 0.44 -1.64
N LYS A 367 23.43 1.40 -0.96
CA LYS A 367 24.59 1.21 -0.08
C LYS A 367 24.13 1.16 1.37
N TRP A 368 23.70 -0.03 1.80
CA TRP A 368 23.22 -0.24 3.16
C TRP A 368 24.30 0.00 4.21
N ASP A 369 23.90 0.58 5.34
CA ASP A 369 24.72 0.81 6.52
C ASP A 369 23.94 0.39 7.78
N PRO A 370 24.26 -0.77 8.39
CA PRO A 370 25.37 -1.67 8.08
C PRO A 370 25.17 -2.52 6.80
N PRO A 371 26.26 -2.95 6.13
CA PRO A 371 26.20 -3.63 4.83
C PRO A 371 25.89 -5.14 4.91
N THR A 372 26.08 -5.78 6.06
CA THR A 372 25.88 -7.23 6.26
C THR A 372 25.00 -7.53 7.48
N LEU A 373 24.50 -8.76 7.60
CA LEU A 373 23.67 -9.17 8.74
C LEU A 373 24.49 -9.23 10.03
N GLU A 374 25.73 -9.70 9.93
CA GLU A 374 26.68 -9.89 11.03
C GLU A 374 27.07 -8.55 11.69
N ASP A 375 27.11 -7.48 10.89
CA ASP A 375 27.40 -6.12 11.35
C ASP A 375 26.22 -5.48 12.10
N VAL A 376 25.00 -6.03 11.98
CA VAL A 376 23.82 -5.51 12.71
C VAL A 376 23.86 -6.01 14.15
N SER A 377 24.22 -5.11 15.07
CA SER A 377 24.20 -5.41 16.50
C SER A 377 22.78 -5.45 17.07
N LYS A 378 22.62 -6.13 18.20
CA LYS A 378 21.35 -6.16 18.93
C LYS A 378 20.89 -4.75 19.35
N ASP A 379 21.82 -3.91 19.81
CA ASP A 379 21.52 -2.55 20.24
C ASP A 379 21.01 -1.66 19.10
N MET A 380 21.50 -1.88 17.86
CA MET A 380 20.96 -1.19 16.69
C MET A 380 19.48 -1.53 16.50
N VAL A 381 19.12 -2.81 16.58
CA VAL A 381 17.72 -3.26 16.46
C VAL A 381 16.89 -2.73 17.64
N ASP A 382 17.35 -2.89 18.88
CA ASP A 382 16.66 -2.44 20.09
C ASP A 382 16.35 -0.93 20.07
N CYS A 383 17.21 -0.12 19.44
CA CYS A 383 16.99 1.31 19.29
C CYS A 383 15.70 1.64 18.50
N PHE A 384 15.28 0.81 17.53
CA PHE A 384 14.03 1.05 16.78
C PHE A 384 12.77 0.84 17.62
N PHE A 385 12.84 -0.04 18.63
CA PHE A 385 11.72 -0.39 19.50
C PHE A 385 11.69 0.41 20.80
N SER A 386 12.77 1.16 21.07
CA SER A 386 12.90 1.99 22.27
C SER A 386 11.83 3.10 22.28
N PRO A 387 11.34 3.49 23.47
CA PRO A 387 10.41 4.61 23.60
C PRO A 387 10.94 5.87 22.92
N LEU A 388 10.02 6.67 22.38
CA LEU A 388 10.36 7.98 21.85
C LEU A 388 10.81 8.88 23.01
N GLY A 389 11.74 9.81 22.74
CA GLY A 389 12.33 10.66 23.78
C GLY A 389 11.30 11.53 24.52
N GLU A 390 11.67 12.16 25.64
CA GLU A 390 10.71 12.94 26.48
C GLU A 390 9.91 14.01 25.71
N PHE A 391 10.44 14.52 24.61
CA PHE A 391 9.82 15.57 23.79
C PHE A 391 9.09 15.03 22.55
N GLU A 392 9.10 13.72 22.34
CA GLU A 392 8.54 13.07 21.17
C GLU A 392 7.35 12.21 21.58
N PRO A 393 6.12 12.60 21.21
CA PRO A 393 4.92 11.95 21.72
C PRO A 393 4.77 10.53 21.15
N GLU A 394 4.44 9.60 22.03
CA GLU A 394 3.99 8.26 21.66
C GLU A 394 2.65 8.30 20.90
N LEU A 395 2.39 7.29 20.06
CA LEU A 395 1.10 7.16 19.38
C LEU A 395 0.00 6.78 20.37
N ASN A 396 -0.73 7.79 20.84
CA ASN A 396 -1.90 7.60 21.70
C ASN A 396 -3.16 7.37 20.87
N LEU A 397 -3.61 6.12 20.81
CA LEU A 397 -4.84 5.69 20.13
C LEU A 397 -6.04 5.72 21.08
N PRO A 398 -7.25 6.05 20.60
CA PRO A 398 -8.45 6.21 21.42
C PRO A 398 -9.09 4.86 21.79
N THR A 399 -8.34 3.97 22.45
CA THR A 399 -8.78 2.60 22.78
C THR A 399 -10.00 2.59 23.69
N SER A 400 -9.99 3.38 24.77
CA SER A 400 -11.11 3.49 25.72
C SER A 400 -12.47 3.82 25.11
N SER A 401 -12.50 4.55 23.99
CA SER A 401 -13.75 4.91 23.30
C SER A 401 -14.19 3.90 22.23
N ARG A 402 -13.27 3.04 21.75
CA ARG A 402 -13.52 2.11 20.63
C ARG A 402 -13.57 0.65 21.05
N GLU A 403 -13.04 0.34 22.23
CA GLU A 403 -13.09 -0.96 22.87
C GLU A 403 -13.74 -0.79 24.26
N PRO A 404 -15.07 -0.56 24.34
CA PRO A 404 -15.73 -0.46 25.64
C PRO A 404 -15.71 -1.84 26.31
N ASP A 405 -14.79 -1.98 27.27
CA ASP A 405 -14.59 -3.08 28.22
C ASP A 405 -14.64 -4.51 27.62
N MET A 406 -13.45 -5.07 27.36
CA MET A 406 -13.25 -6.53 27.43
C MET A 406 -13.44 -7.06 28.85
#